data_AF-A0A8T5KSL2-F1
#
_entry.id   AF-A0A8T5KSL2-F1
#
_cell.length_a   1.000
_cell.length_b   1.000
_cell.length_c   1.000
_cell.angle_alpha   90.00
_cell.angle_beta   90.00
_cell.angle_gamma   90.00
#
_symmetry.space_group_name_H-M   'P 1'
#
loop_
_entity.id
_entity.type
_entity.pdbx_description
1 polymer ?
#
loop_
_entity_poly.entity_id
_entity_poly.type
_entity_poly.pdbx_seq_one_letter_code
_entity_poly.pdbx_strand_id
1 'polypeptide(L)'
;QYIGRPYTYSSFMQNYASALRRIELEPNKTDGLDPHGHRHNYARRLISAGISPFYIQKCLHHASIESQLVYTDPDASEVSDALTLATSGLNLDDANKKIRTNLEWKNLLEHGFNDIDPQGLFSGKNPKFKRK
;
A
#
# COMPACT_ATOMS: atom_id res chain seq x y z
N GLN A 1 -0.44 -10.48 52.83
CA GLN A 1 -0.69 -9.11 52.32
C GLN A 1 0.34 -8.82 51.23
N TYR A 2 -0.08 -8.50 50.00
CA TYR A 2 0.82 -8.35 48.83
C TYR A 2 1.08 -6.88 48.43
N ILE A 3 0.71 -5.93 49.29
CA ILE A 3 0.81 -4.49 49.01
C ILE A 3 2.29 -4.10 48.86
N GLY A 4 2.61 -3.35 47.80
CA GLY A 4 3.96 -2.86 47.51
C GLY A 4 4.88 -3.85 46.77
N ARG A 5 4.39 -5.05 46.44
CA ARG A 5 5.16 -6.03 45.64
C ARG A 5 4.95 -5.82 44.14
N PRO A 6 5.96 -6.10 43.30
CA PRO A 6 5.79 -6.11 41.85
C PRO A 6 4.69 -7.08 41.42
N TYR A 7 4.01 -6.76 40.33
CA TYR A 7 3.04 -7.67 39.73
C TYR A 7 3.71 -8.93 39.21
N THR A 8 3.05 -10.06 39.41
CA THR A 8 3.31 -11.23 38.58
C THR A 8 2.77 -10.98 37.19
N TYR A 9 3.26 -11.74 36.21
CA TYR A 9 2.75 -11.68 34.85
C TYR A 9 1.22 -11.90 34.78
N SER A 10 0.69 -12.88 35.52
CA SER A 10 -0.74 -13.17 35.55
C SER A 10 -1.56 -12.03 36.16
N SER A 11 -1.09 -11.41 37.26
CA SER A 11 -1.75 -10.26 37.87
C SER A 11 -1.77 -9.05 36.93
N PHE A 12 -0.67 -8.82 36.19
CA PHE A 12 -0.64 -7.78 35.16
C PHE A 12 -1.67 -8.03 34.06
N MET A 13 -1.74 -9.26 33.53
CA MET A 13 -2.71 -9.61 32.47
C MET A 13 -4.16 -9.47 32.94
N GLN A 14 -4.48 -9.90 34.17
CA GLN A 14 -5.81 -9.74 34.74
C GLN A 14 -6.19 -8.27 34.97
N ASN A 15 -5.24 -7.46 35.46
CA ASN A 15 -5.45 -6.03 35.64
C ASN A 15 -5.67 -5.33 34.30
N TYR A 16 -4.86 -5.65 33.28
CA TYR A 16 -5.02 -5.14 31.93
C TYR A 16 -6.39 -5.48 31.33
N ALA A 17 -6.81 -6.74 31.42
CA ALA A 17 -8.12 -7.19 30.96
C ALA A 17 -9.28 -6.45 31.67
N SER A 18 -9.13 -6.22 32.98
CA SER A 18 -10.11 -5.47 33.76
C SER A 18 -10.11 -3.98 33.40
N ALA A 19 -8.97 -3.42 33.00
CA ALA A 19 -8.87 -2.05 32.52
C ALA A 19 -9.58 -1.84 31.19
N LEU A 20 -9.43 -2.78 30.25
CA LEU A 20 -10.17 -2.76 28.98
C LEU A 20 -11.68 -2.79 29.21
N ARG A 21 -12.17 -3.68 30.08
CA ARG A 21 -13.61 -3.75 30.38
C ARG A 21 -14.16 -2.49 31.02
N ARG A 22 -13.36 -1.75 31.79
CA ARG A 22 -13.77 -0.45 32.37
C ARG A 22 -14.02 0.62 31.32
N ILE A 23 -13.44 0.49 30.13
CA ILE A 23 -13.65 1.39 28.99
C ILE A 23 -14.50 0.74 27.89
N GLU A 24 -15.31 -0.27 28.26
CA GLU A 24 -16.23 -0.96 27.36
C GLU A 24 -15.55 -1.72 26.20
N LEU A 25 -14.30 -2.14 26.39
CA LEU A 25 -13.57 -3.00 25.46
C LEU A 25 -13.38 -4.40 26.03
N GLU A 26 -13.53 -5.42 25.19
CA GLU A 26 -13.22 -6.80 25.57
C GLU A 26 -11.78 -7.16 25.18
N PRO A 27 -11.01 -7.83 26.07
CA PRO A 27 -9.68 -8.31 25.73
C PRO A 27 -9.75 -9.32 24.59
N ASN A 28 -9.10 -8.98 23.47
CA ASN A 28 -9.08 -9.82 22.29
C ASN A 28 -7.71 -9.75 21.62
N LYS A 29 -7.08 -10.91 21.45
CA LYS A 29 -5.78 -11.04 20.78
C LYS A 29 -5.86 -10.74 19.28
N THR A 30 -6.96 -11.11 18.61
CA THR A 30 -7.09 -10.87 17.15
C THR A 30 -7.15 -9.38 16.84
N ASP A 31 -7.76 -8.61 17.75
CA ASP A 31 -7.98 -7.17 17.57
C ASP A 31 -6.81 -6.35 18.15
N GLY A 32 -5.75 -7.01 18.62
CA GLY A 32 -4.59 -6.37 19.25
C GLY A 32 -4.88 -5.74 20.62
N LEU A 33 -5.99 -6.12 21.25
CA LEU A 33 -6.41 -5.75 22.61
C LEU A 33 -5.77 -6.68 23.65
N ASP A 34 -4.46 -6.87 23.52
CA ASP A 34 -3.60 -7.56 24.48
C ASP A 34 -2.23 -6.85 24.55
N PRO A 35 -1.46 -7.02 25.63
CA PRO A 35 -0.19 -6.32 25.78
C PRO A 35 0.85 -6.64 24.71
N HIS A 36 0.83 -7.85 24.15
CA HIS A 36 1.71 -8.19 23.04
C HIS A 36 1.23 -7.54 21.74
N GLY A 37 -0.08 -7.53 21.48
CA GLY A 37 -0.70 -6.78 20.39
C GLY A 37 -0.32 -5.30 20.39
N HIS A 38 -0.26 -4.66 21.56
CA HIS A 38 0.24 -3.29 21.69
C HIS A 38 1.71 -3.14 21.27
N ARG A 39 2.58 -4.11 21.61
CA ARG A 39 3.98 -4.11 21.14
C ARG A 39 4.07 -4.23 19.62
N HIS A 40 3.21 -5.06 19.01
CA HIS A 40 3.10 -5.13 17.54
C HIS A 40 2.67 -3.80 16.93
N ASN A 41 1.62 -3.18 17.47
CA ASN A 41 1.15 -1.88 16.97
C ASN A 41 2.20 -0.78 17.13
N TYR A 42 2.96 -0.79 18.22
CA TYR A 42 4.08 0.13 18.40
C TYR A 42 5.15 -0.05 17.32
N ALA A 43 5.57 -1.30 17.05
CA ALA A 43 6.54 -1.59 15.99
C ALA A 43 6.04 -1.15 14.61
N ARG A 44 4.79 -1.48 14.26
CA ARG A 44 4.18 -1.09 12.99
C ARG A 44 4.14 0.42 12.80
N ARG A 45 3.79 1.19 13.84
CA ARG A 45 3.81 2.66 13.80
C ARG A 45 5.21 3.22 13.53
N LEU A 46 6.26 2.63 14.09
CA LEU A 46 7.63 3.06 13.81
C LEU A 46 8.02 2.79 12.35
N ILE A 47 7.61 1.64 11.81
CA ILE A 47 7.83 1.27 10.40
C ILE A 47 7.08 2.24 9.48
N SER A 48 5.79 2.48 9.73
CA SER A 48 4.97 3.42 8.94
C SER A 48 5.49 4.85 9.02
N ALA A 49 6.14 5.24 10.13
CA ALA A 49 6.79 6.54 10.28
C ALA A 49 8.15 6.64 9.56
N GLY A 50 8.61 5.57 8.88
CA GLY A 50 9.88 5.55 8.16
C GLY A 50 11.13 5.53 9.05
N ILE A 51 10.98 5.11 10.30
CA ILE A 51 12.13 4.99 11.23
C ILE A 51 13.04 3.86 10.77
N SER A 52 14.36 4.07 10.82
CA SER A 52 15.30 3.05 10.35
C SER A 52 15.25 1.77 11.21
N PRO A 53 15.43 0.57 10.63
CA PRO A 53 15.40 -0.70 11.36
C PRO A 53 16.36 -0.75 12.56
N PHE A 54 17.51 -0.07 12.46
CA PHE A 54 18.48 0.04 13.54
C PHE A 54 17.92 0.76 14.78
N TYR A 55 17.15 1.84 14.59
CA TYR A 55 16.52 2.55 15.71
C TYR A 55 15.31 1.77 16.23
N ILE A 56 14.54 1.13 15.35
CA ILE A 56 13.44 0.24 15.74
C ILE A 56 13.95 -0.89 16.65
N GLN A 57 15.16 -1.39 16.41
CA GLN A 57 15.77 -2.45 17.23
C GLN A 57 15.93 -2.02 18.68
N LYS A 58 16.43 -0.80 18.85
CA LYS A 58 16.61 -0.18 20.16
C LYS A 58 15.27 0.09 20.83
N CYS A 59 14.29 0.62 20.09
CA CYS A 59 12.94 0.86 20.59
C CYS A 59 12.24 -0.42 21.07
N LEU A 60 12.39 -1.52 20.32
CA LEU A 60 11.77 -2.80 20.64
C LEU A 60 12.61 -3.67 21.58
N HIS A 61 13.83 -3.26 21.90
CA HIS A 61 14.79 -4.02 22.70
C HIS A 61 15.07 -5.42 22.11
N HIS A 62 15.21 -5.50 20.79
CA HIS A 62 15.51 -6.76 20.11
C HIS A 62 17.02 -7.05 20.09
N ALA A 63 17.36 -8.34 20.21
CA ALA A 63 18.75 -8.80 20.13
C ALA A 63 19.35 -8.64 18.73
N SER A 64 18.53 -8.72 17.68
CA SER A 64 18.96 -8.58 16.28
C SER A 64 17.95 -7.78 15.47
N ILE A 65 18.36 -7.29 14.30
CA ILE A 65 17.46 -6.57 13.37
C ILE A 65 16.46 -7.55 12.74
N GLU A 66 16.87 -8.78 12.45
CA GLU A 66 16.05 -9.82 11.85
C GLU A 66 14.86 -10.21 12.73
N SER A 67 14.99 -10.04 14.05
CA SER A 67 13.89 -10.23 15.02
C SER A 67 12.70 -9.29 14.79
N GLN A 68 12.86 -8.30 13.89
CA GLN A 68 11.82 -7.34 13.52
C GLN A 68 10.97 -7.76 12.33
N LEU A 69 11.39 -8.78 11.57
CA LEU A 69 10.72 -9.15 10.31
C LEU A 69 9.25 -9.56 10.51
N VAL A 70 8.91 -10.11 11.69
CA VAL A 70 7.52 -10.45 12.05
C VAL A 70 6.62 -9.19 12.15
N TYR A 71 7.19 -7.99 12.24
CA TYR A 71 6.45 -6.72 12.31
C TYR A 71 6.34 -6.01 10.96
N THR A 72 7.04 -6.48 9.92
CA THR A 72 7.05 -5.84 8.59
C THR A 72 5.96 -6.37 7.67
N ASP A 73 5.30 -7.47 8.04
CA ASP A 73 4.24 -8.03 7.21
C ASP A 73 3.04 -7.07 7.16
N PRO A 74 2.64 -6.63 5.96
CA PRO A 74 1.46 -5.79 5.81
C PRO A 74 0.21 -6.55 6.25
N ASP A 75 -0.76 -5.84 6.80
CA ASP A 75 -2.07 -6.42 7.09
C ASP A 75 -2.79 -6.78 5.79
N ALA A 76 -3.73 -7.74 5.86
CA ALA A 76 -4.54 -8.10 4.70
C ALA A 76 -5.25 -6.89 4.07
N SER A 77 -5.67 -5.91 4.88
CA SER A 77 -6.24 -4.65 4.42
C SER A 77 -5.24 -3.83 3.61
N GLU A 78 -4.02 -3.62 4.12
CA GLU A 78 -2.95 -2.89 3.44
C GLU A 78 -2.57 -3.55 2.10
N VAL A 79 -2.55 -4.89 2.06
CA VAL A 79 -2.33 -5.64 0.81
C VAL A 79 -3.47 -5.41 -0.17
N SER A 80 -4.72 -5.48 0.29
CA SER A 80 -5.91 -5.23 -0.54
C SER A 80 -5.93 -3.81 -1.10
N ASP A 81 -5.59 -2.82 -0.30
CA ASP A 81 -5.52 -1.41 -0.69
C ASP A 81 -4.43 -1.19 -1.75
N ALA A 82 -3.25 -1.78 -1.56
CA ALA A 82 -2.17 -1.73 -2.53
C ALA A 82 -2.57 -2.37 -3.88
N LEU A 83 -3.25 -3.52 -3.85
CA LEU A 83 -3.76 -4.17 -5.05
C LEU A 83 -4.84 -3.33 -5.76
N THR A 84 -5.72 -2.69 -4.99
CA THR A 84 -6.78 -1.83 -5.53
C THR A 84 -6.20 -0.58 -6.19
N LEU A 85 -5.21 0.04 -5.56
CA LEU A 85 -4.48 1.17 -6.11
C LEU A 85 -3.78 0.81 -7.42
N ALA A 86 -3.07 -0.32 -7.45
CA ALA A 86 -2.41 -0.81 -8.66
C ALA A 86 -3.40 -1.10 -9.80
N THR A 87 -4.54 -1.74 -9.50
CA THR A 87 -5.61 -2.02 -10.46
C THR A 87 -6.19 -0.72 -11.05
N SER A 88 -6.37 0.30 -10.21
CA SER A 88 -6.87 1.60 -10.65
C SER A 88 -5.89 2.30 -11.59
N GLY A 89 -4.58 2.20 -11.33
CA GLY A 89 -3.53 2.71 -12.23
C GLY A 89 -3.57 2.05 -13.61
N LEU A 90 -3.68 0.72 -13.67
CA LEU A 90 -3.77 -0.02 -14.94
C LEU A 90 -5.00 0.38 -15.77
N ASN A 91 -6.15 0.58 -15.13
CA ASN A 91 -7.37 1.00 -15.82
C ASN A 91 -7.24 2.41 -16.43
N LEU A 92 -6.54 3.32 -15.76
CA LEU A 92 -6.26 4.66 -16.29
C LEU A 92 -5.32 4.59 -17.49
N ASP A 93 -4.30 3.73 -17.43
CA ASP A 93 -3.36 3.51 -18.53
C ASP A 93 -4.04 2.87 -19.74
N ASP A 94 -4.95 1.91 -19.54
CA ASP A 94 -5.74 1.30 -20.62
C ASP A 94 -6.74 2.28 -21.24
N ALA A 95 -7.38 3.12 -20.43
CA ALA A 95 -8.24 4.20 -20.91
C ALA A 95 -7.43 5.22 -21.74
N ASN A 96 -6.26 5.66 -21.24
CA ASN A 96 -5.35 6.55 -21.95
C ASN A 96 -4.80 5.93 -23.24
N LYS A 97 -4.51 4.62 -23.24
CA LYS A 97 -4.04 3.89 -24.42
C LYS A 97 -5.13 3.79 -25.48
N LYS A 98 -6.39 3.55 -25.09
CA LYS A 98 -7.55 3.61 -26.01
C LYS A 98 -7.80 5.02 -26.55
N ILE A 99 -7.61 6.07 -25.75
CA ILE A 99 -7.72 7.46 -26.21
C ILE A 99 -6.63 7.77 -27.23
N ARG A 100 -5.37 7.42 -26.97
CA ARG A 100 -4.25 7.62 -27.92
C ARG A 100 -4.48 6.85 -29.23
N THR A 101 -4.86 5.58 -29.18
CA THR A 101 -5.06 4.79 -30.40
C THR A 101 -6.25 5.25 -31.25
N ASN A 102 -7.33 5.74 -30.61
CA ASN A 102 -8.52 6.21 -31.32
C ASN A 102 -8.36 7.64 -31.87
N LEU A 103 -7.51 8.47 -31.26
CA LEU A 103 -7.25 9.84 -31.72
C LEU A 103 -6.19 9.91 -32.83
N GLU A 104 -5.27 8.95 -32.91
CA GLU A 104 -4.05 9.15 -33.68
C GLU A 104 -4.11 8.73 -35.16
N TRP A 105 -4.62 7.55 -35.54
CA TRP A 105 -4.25 7.09 -36.88
C TRP A 105 -4.87 7.84 -38.06
N LYS A 106 -6.16 8.19 -37.95
CA LYS A 106 -6.85 8.89 -39.04
C LYS A 106 -6.41 10.34 -39.17
N ASN A 107 -6.20 11.02 -38.04
CA ASN A 107 -5.68 12.39 -37.99
C ASN A 107 -4.20 12.46 -38.42
N LEU A 108 -3.37 11.51 -37.97
CA LEU A 108 -1.98 11.41 -38.41
C LEU A 108 -1.90 11.17 -39.92
N LEU A 109 -2.72 10.27 -40.47
CA LEU A 109 -2.76 10.09 -41.93
C LEU A 109 -3.23 11.34 -42.66
N GLU A 110 -4.14 12.13 -42.07
CA GLU A 110 -4.71 13.31 -42.72
C GLU A 110 -3.79 14.54 -42.66
N HIS A 111 -2.98 14.69 -41.60
CA HIS A 111 -2.23 15.92 -41.34
C HIS A 111 -0.77 15.73 -40.91
N GLY A 112 -0.34 14.50 -40.58
CA GLY A 112 0.95 14.22 -39.93
C GLY A 112 2.12 13.89 -40.86
N PHE A 113 1.89 13.73 -42.17
CA PHE A 113 2.90 13.26 -43.13
C PHE A 113 3.22 14.26 -44.24
N ASN A 114 2.95 15.55 -44.04
CA ASN A 114 3.16 16.59 -45.07
C ASN A 114 4.64 16.76 -45.48
N ASP A 115 5.56 16.37 -44.61
CA ASP A 115 7.01 16.38 -44.83
C ASP A 115 7.49 15.17 -45.66
N ILE A 116 6.86 14.00 -45.49
CA ILE A 116 7.24 12.74 -46.14
C ILE A 116 6.46 12.49 -47.44
N ASP A 117 5.19 12.91 -47.50
CA ASP A 117 4.32 12.80 -48.68
C ASP A 117 3.73 14.18 -49.06
N PRO A 118 4.57 15.13 -49.48
CA PRO A 118 4.14 16.49 -49.81
C PRO A 118 3.17 16.54 -51.01
N GLN A 119 3.10 15.48 -51.82
CA GLN A 119 2.19 15.39 -52.96
C GLN A 119 0.83 14.75 -52.62
N GLY A 120 0.64 14.28 -51.38
CA GLY A 120 -0.59 13.64 -50.91
C GLY A 120 -0.95 12.39 -51.72
N LEU A 121 0.07 11.60 -52.09
CA LEU A 121 -0.13 10.39 -52.88
C LEU A 121 -0.82 9.30 -52.04
N PHE A 122 -0.42 9.15 -50.78
CA PHE A 122 -0.86 8.09 -49.88
C PHE A 122 -1.42 8.62 -48.55
N SER A 123 -1.14 9.87 -48.20
CA SER A 123 -1.61 10.57 -47.00
C SER A 123 -2.35 11.87 -47.37
N GLY A 124 -2.96 12.53 -46.39
CA GLY A 124 -3.79 13.72 -46.58
C GLY A 124 -5.29 13.43 -46.65
N LYS A 125 -6.11 14.49 -46.69
CA LYS A 125 -7.59 14.40 -46.71
C LYS A 125 -8.15 13.64 -47.91
N ASN A 126 -7.45 13.66 -49.04
CA ASN A 126 -7.83 12.98 -50.28
C ASN A 126 -6.59 12.37 -50.96
N PRO A 127 -6.12 11.19 -50.52
CA PRO A 127 -4.95 10.55 -51.11
C PRO A 127 -5.25 10.06 -52.53
N LYS A 128 -4.32 10.31 -53.47
CA LYS A 128 -4.50 9.98 -54.89
C LYS A 128 -4.49 8.48 -55.16
N PHE A 129 -3.73 7.72 -54.38
CA PHE A 129 -3.70 6.26 -54.45
C PHE A 129 -4.43 5.68 -53.24
N LYS A 130 -5.64 5.16 -53.47
CA LYS A 130 -6.35 4.37 -52.46
C LYS A 130 -5.85 2.94 -52.47
N ARG A 131 -5.68 2.33 -51.29
CA ARG A 131 -5.49 0.88 -51.19
C ARG A 131 -6.77 0.20 -51.72
N LYS A 132 -6.60 -0.76 -52.63
CA LYS A 132 -7.66 -1.65 -53.11
C LYS A 132 -8.08 -2.61 -52.00
#